data_AF-A0A095SJW4-F1
#
_entry.id   AF-A0A095SJW4-F1
#
_cell.length_a   1.000
_cell.length_b   1.000
_cell.length_c   1.000
_cell.angle_alpha   90.00
_cell.angle_beta   90.00
_cell.angle_gamma   90.00
#
_symmetry.space_group_name_H-M   'P 1'
#
loop_
_entity.id
_entity.type
_entity.pdbx_description
1 polymer ?
#
loop_
_entity_poly.entity_id
_entity_poly.type
_entity_poly.pdbx_seq_one_letter_code
_entity_poly.pdbx_strand_id
1 'polypeptide(L)'
;MNIEKFSEFLKSIEGLASNYPSIYEGDSLISLSLYFWSWDEILDGLEKRDEWEISDNLIPFYGDWHDLFCLNTDDGKIVSINDDREIHFQWNDSANFISSLSSKEIESPKSTGIVSGQLDF
;
A
#
# COMPACT_ATOMS: atom_id res chain seq x y z
N MET A 1 14.82 7.47 11.19
CA MET A 1 14.36 6.45 10.23
C MET A 1 15.57 5.91 9.46
N ASN A 2 15.79 4.58 9.46
CA ASN A 2 16.92 3.96 8.73
C ASN A 2 16.37 3.11 7.58
N ILE A 3 16.00 3.75 6.48
CA ILE A 3 15.43 3.09 5.30
C ILE A 3 16.38 2.06 4.68
N GLU A 4 17.70 2.26 4.82
CA GLU A 4 18.72 1.34 4.30
C GLU A 4 18.54 -0.10 4.81
N LYS A 5 18.08 -0.26 6.06
CA LYS A 5 17.78 -1.57 6.67
C LYS A 5 16.77 -2.38 5.86
N PHE A 6 15.82 -1.70 5.22
CA PHE A 6 14.71 -2.32 4.49
C PHE A 6 14.77 -2.09 2.98
N SER A 7 15.84 -1.46 2.50
CA SER A 7 16.02 -1.09 1.10
C SER A 7 15.96 -2.31 0.16
N GLU A 8 16.47 -3.46 0.58
CA GLU A 8 16.42 -4.70 -0.22
C GLU A 8 14.98 -5.14 -0.46
N PHE A 9 14.15 -5.16 0.58
CA PHE A 9 12.72 -5.47 0.46
C PHE A 9 12.01 -4.42 -0.40
N LEU A 10 12.16 -3.13 -0.07
CA LEU A 10 11.48 -2.03 -0.76
C LEU A 10 11.86 -1.91 -2.24
N LYS A 11 13.06 -2.34 -2.65
CA LYS A 11 13.44 -2.42 -4.07
C LYS A 11 12.87 -3.66 -4.76
N SER A 12 12.60 -4.73 -4.01
CA SER A 12 12.10 -5.99 -4.57
C SER A 12 10.61 -5.96 -4.92
N ILE A 13 9.82 -5.08 -4.29
CA ILE A 13 8.36 -5.08 -4.43
C ILE A 13 7.84 -4.59 -5.79
N GLU A 14 8.58 -3.70 -6.46
CA GLU A 14 8.19 -3.12 -7.75
C GLU A 14 7.89 -4.22 -8.78
N GLY A 15 8.70 -5.30 -8.78
CA GLY A 15 8.54 -6.44 -9.68
C GLY A 15 7.37 -7.38 -9.35
N LEU A 16 6.72 -7.21 -8.20
CA LEU A 16 5.60 -8.07 -7.78
C LEU A 16 4.27 -7.62 -8.41
N ALA A 17 4.13 -6.33 -8.70
CA ALA A 17 2.86 -5.73 -9.09
C ALA A 17 2.28 -6.33 -10.39
N SER A 18 3.13 -6.88 -11.27
CA SER A 18 2.68 -7.52 -12.51
C SER A 18 2.07 -8.92 -12.33
N ASN A 19 2.31 -9.57 -11.18
CA ASN A 19 1.98 -10.99 -11.00
C ASN A 19 0.91 -11.24 -9.93
N TYR A 20 0.58 -10.23 -9.12
CA TYR A 20 -0.29 -10.37 -7.96
C TYR A 20 -1.38 -9.28 -7.96
N PRO A 21 -2.57 -9.55 -8.55
CA PRO A 21 -3.69 -8.61 -8.56
C PRO A 21 -4.47 -8.56 -7.24
N SER A 22 -4.13 -9.38 -6.24
CA SER A 22 -4.81 -9.39 -4.95
C SER A 22 -3.89 -9.79 -3.79
N ILE A 23 -4.32 -9.52 -2.57
CA ILE A 23 -3.61 -9.87 -1.34
C ILE A 23 -4.59 -10.32 -0.26
N TYR A 24 -4.14 -11.24 0.61
CA TYR A 24 -4.89 -11.63 1.80
C TYR A 24 -4.65 -10.69 2.96
N GLU A 25 -5.73 -10.12 3.49
CA GLU A 25 -5.83 -9.48 4.80
C GLU A 25 -6.54 -10.44 5.76
N GLY A 26 -5.76 -11.32 6.39
CA GLY A 26 -6.29 -12.42 7.22
C GLY A 26 -6.97 -13.46 6.33
N ASP A 27 -8.26 -13.70 6.58
CA ASP A 27 -9.06 -14.63 5.77
C ASP A 27 -9.74 -13.96 4.56
N SER A 28 -9.61 -12.62 4.44
CA SER A 28 -10.22 -11.83 3.38
C SER A 28 -9.26 -11.60 2.23
N LEU A 29 -9.71 -11.85 1.00
CA LEU A 29 -8.95 -11.54 -0.21
C LEU A 29 -9.39 -10.18 -0.75
N ILE A 30 -8.45 -9.24 -0.89
CA ILE A 30 -8.71 -7.88 -1.38
C ILE A 30 -8.01 -7.63 -2.72
N SER A 31 -8.64 -6.82 -3.57
CA SER A 31 -8.11 -6.45 -4.88
C SER A 31 -7.02 -5.41 -4.71
N LEU A 32 -5.88 -5.62 -5.37
CA LEU A 32 -4.87 -4.60 -5.56
C LEU A 32 -5.19 -3.85 -6.85
N SER A 33 -5.67 -2.61 -6.73
CA SER A 33 -6.06 -1.76 -7.86
C SER A 33 -4.92 -0.90 -8.40
N LEU A 34 -3.88 -0.69 -7.59
CA LEU A 34 -2.69 0.11 -7.90
C LEU A 34 -1.46 -0.79 -8.00
N TYR A 35 -0.33 -0.19 -8.39
CA TYR A 35 0.97 -0.87 -8.48
C TYR A 35 1.80 -0.60 -7.24
N PHE A 36 2.65 -1.56 -6.87
CA PHE A 36 3.74 -1.32 -5.92
C PHE A 36 4.66 -0.25 -6.49
N TRP A 37 5.02 0.71 -5.63
CA TRP A 37 5.86 1.83 -6.01
C TRP A 37 7.28 1.33 -6.30
N SER A 38 7.88 1.94 -7.32
CA SER A 38 9.31 1.88 -7.56
C SER A 38 10.08 2.50 -6.40
N TRP A 39 11.39 2.23 -6.36
CA TRP A 39 12.25 2.82 -5.33
C TRP A 39 12.20 4.36 -5.33
N ASP A 40 12.17 4.98 -6.52
CA ASP A 40 12.12 6.43 -6.65
C ASP A 40 10.77 6.98 -6.18
N GLU A 41 9.67 6.29 -6.48
CA GLU A 41 8.33 6.66 -5.97
C GLU A 41 8.22 6.53 -4.45
N ILE A 42 8.90 5.55 -3.83
CA ILE A 42 8.98 5.44 -2.37
C ILE A 42 9.71 6.65 -1.78
N LEU A 43 10.82 7.09 -2.39
CA LEU A 43 11.53 8.27 -1.92
C LEU A 43 10.68 9.54 -2.06
N ASP A 44 9.98 9.70 -3.19
CA ASP A 44 9.03 10.80 -3.40
C ASP A 44 7.86 10.77 -2.41
N GLY A 45 7.36 9.57 -2.07
CA GLY A 45 6.29 9.37 -1.09
C GLY A 45 6.73 9.74 0.33
N LEU A 46 8.00 9.51 0.67
CA LEU A 46 8.56 9.93 1.96
C LEU A 46 8.63 11.45 2.12
N GLU A 47 8.86 12.19 1.04
CA GLU A 47 8.84 13.66 1.06
C GLU A 47 7.42 14.21 1.28
N LYS A 48 6.39 13.47 0.86
CA LYS A 48 4.97 13.87 0.96
C LYS A 48 4.27 13.35 2.22
N ARG A 49 4.92 12.51 3.01
CA ARG A 49 4.31 11.82 4.16
C ARG A 49 3.70 12.79 5.18
N ASP A 50 4.33 13.94 5.39
CA ASP A 50 3.88 14.96 6.34
C ASP A 50 2.58 15.60 5.85
N GLU A 51 2.46 15.84 4.53
CA GLU A 51 1.23 16.34 3.89
C GLU A 51 0.10 15.32 3.97
N TRP A 52 0.45 14.04 3.98
CA TRP A 52 -0.49 12.94 4.11
C TRP A 52 -0.74 12.52 5.56
N GLU A 53 -0.17 13.19 6.56
CA GLU A 53 -0.31 12.84 7.97
C GLU A 53 0.14 11.40 8.31
N ILE A 54 1.13 10.88 7.56
CA ILE A 54 1.72 9.57 7.78
C ILE A 54 2.88 9.69 8.76
N SER A 55 2.91 8.80 9.77
CA SER A 55 3.91 8.83 10.82
C SER A 55 5.34 8.63 10.30
N ASP A 56 6.32 9.28 10.93
CA ASP A 56 7.74 9.27 10.55
C ASP A 56 8.39 7.88 10.52
N ASN A 57 7.81 6.91 11.23
CA ASN A 57 8.28 5.53 11.28
C ASN A 57 7.69 4.66 10.17
N LEU A 58 6.74 5.16 9.40
CA LEU A 58 6.08 4.46 8.30
C LEU A 58 6.66 4.88 6.94
N ILE A 59 6.98 3.88 6.12
CA ILE A 59 7.43 4.08 4.75
C ILE A 59 6.33 3.59 3.81
N PRO A 60 5.57 4.48 3.16
CA PRO A 60 4.57 4.08 2.18
C PRO A 60 5.26 3.51 0.94
N PHE A 61 4.71 2.42 0.39
CA PHE A 61 5.28 1.72 -0.78
C PHE A 61 4.23 1.16 -1.75
N TYR A 62 2.96 1.38 -1.46
CA TYR A 62 1.83 0.97 -2.29
C TYR A 62 0.67 1.89 -1.99
N GLY A 63 -0.14 2.16 -3.02
CA GLY A 63 -1.44 2.79 -2.85
C GLY A 63 -1.49 4.22 -3.38
N ASP A 64 -2.47 4.96 -2.87
CA ASP A 64 -2.62 6.40 -3.05
C ASP A 64 -2.84 7.08 -1.68
N TRP A 65 -3.09 8.38 -1.66
CA TRP A 65 -3.27 9.11 -0.39
C TRP A 65 -4.47 8.64 0.47
N HIS A 66 -5.38 7.84 -0.07
CA HIS A 66 -6.51 7.26 0.64
C HIS A 66 -6.17 5.91 1.25
N ASP A 67 -5.65 4.97 0.47
CA ASP A 67 -5.34 3.61 0.94
C ASP A 67 -3.86 3.30 0.69
N LEU A 68 -3.08 3.13 1.77
CA LEU A 68 -1.64 2.91 1.70
C LEU A 68 -1.23 1.59 2.33
N PHE A 69 -0.24 0.92 1.74
CA PHE A 69 0.59 0.00 2.50
C PHE A 69 1.88 0.67 2.92
N CYS A 70 2.20 0.52 4.20
CA CYS A 70 3.37 1.12 4.81
C CYS A 70 4.21 0.07 5.52
N LEU A 71 5.53 0.22 5.44
CA LEU A 71 6.47 -0.53 6.26
C LEU A 71 6.75 0.24 7.54
N ASN A 72 6.51 -0.37 8.69
CA ASN A 72 6.89 0.16 9.98
C ASN A 72 8.37 -0.13 10.25
N THR A 73 9.17 0.93 10.37
CA THR A 73 10.62 0.83 10.55
C THR A 73 11.05 0.44 11.97
N ASP A 74 10.18 0.57 12.95
CA ASP A 74 10.47 0.22 14.34
C ASP A 74 10.54 -1.31 14.53
N ASP A 75 9.57 -2.03 13.96
CA ASP A 75 9.43 -3.48 14.14
C ASP A 75 9.51 -4.30 12.85
N GLY A 76 9.56 -3.64 11.68
CA GLY A 76 9.65 -4.30 10.37
C GLY A 76 8.33 -4.88 9.86
N LYS A 77 7.22 -4.57 10.53
CA LYS A 77 5.88 -4.99 10.10
C LYS A 77 5.40 -4.19 8.91
N ILE A 78 4.43 -4.73 8.20
CA ILE A 78 3.73 -4.01 7.14
C ILE A 78 2.31 -3.77 7.60
N VAL A 79 1.79 -2.58 7.37
CA VAL A 79 0.45 -2.16 7.75
C VAL A 79 -0.31 -1.65 6.54
N SER A 80 -1.60 -1.94 6.51
CA SER A 80 -2.58 -1.35 5.60
C SER A 80 -3.28 -0.21 6.35
N ILE A 81 -3.27 0.99 5.77
CA ILE A 81 -3.78 2.21 6.37
C ILE A 81 -4.84 2.81 5.43
N ASN A 82 -5.96 3.23 6.00
CA ASN A 82 -7.07 3.84 5.27
C ASN A 82 -7.04 5.38 5.28
N ASP A 83 -8.08 5.99 4.71
CA ASP A 83 -8.21 7.44 4.55
C ASP A 83 -8.21 8.18 5.91
N ASP A 84 -8.73 7.52 6.95
CA ASP A 84 -8.77 8.02 8.32
C ASP A 84 -7.45 7.80 9.10
N ARG A 85 -6.41 7.31 8.44
CA ARG A 85 -5.10 6.96 9.03
C ARG A 85 -5.16 5.87 10.09
N GLU A 86 -6.20 5.04 10.04
CA GLU A 86 -6.35 3.88 10.88
C GLU A 86 -5.68 2.66 10.25
N ILE A 87 -4.98 1.88 11.07
CA ILE A 87 -4.42 0.60 10.63
C ILE A 87 -5.57 -0.41 10.52
N HIS A 88 -5.95 -0.77 9.30
CA HIS A 88 -6.98 -1.76 9.02
C HIS A 88 -6.44 -3.19 9.12
N PHE A 89 -5.21 -3.41 8.68
CA PHE A 89 -4.57 -4.72 8.72
C PHE A 89 -3.05 -4.63 8.94
N GLN A 90 -2.45 -5.70 9.45
CA GLN A 90 -1.02 -5.78 9.72
C GLN A 90 -0.46 -7.17 9.39
N TRP A 91 0.60 -7.21 8.59
CA TRP A 91 1.45 -8.38 8.36
C TRP A 91 2.66 -8.34 9.29
N ASN A 92 3.06 -9.50 9.81
CA ASN A 92 4.09 -9.59 10.86
C ASN A 92 5.50 -9.24 10.37
N ASP A 93 5.77 -9.43 9.08
CA ASP A 93 7.03 -9.15 8.44
C ASP A 93 6.85 -9.15 6.91
N SER A 94 7.93 -8.82 6.18
CA SER A 94 7.94 -8.83 4.72
C SER A 94 7.68 -10.21 4.13
N ALA A 95 8.15 -11.30 4.74
CA ALA A 95 7.91 -12.65 4.22
C ALA A 95 6.42 -13.03 4.32
N ASN A 96 5.77 -12.67 5.43
CA ASN A 96 4.34 -12.85 5.63
C ASN A 96 3.52 -12.01 4.64
N PHE A 97 3.92 -10.76 4.39
CA PHE A 97 3.30 -9.93 3.35
C PHE A 97 3.40 -10.57 1.96
N ILE A 98 4.61 -10.96 1.54
CA ILE A 98 4.86 -11.58 0.23
C ILE A 98 4.05 -12.87 0.06
N SER A 99 4.02 -13.73 1.07
CA SER A 99 3.23 -14.97 1.04
C SER A 99 1.71 -14.74 1.04
N SER A 100 1.25 -13.55 1.40
CA SER A 100 -0.16 -13.16 1.35
C SER A 100 -0.58 -12.65 -0.03
N LEU A 101 0.36 -12.33 -0.93
CA LEU A 101 0.07 -11.95 -2.31
C LEU A 101 -0.53 -13.14 -3.08
N SER A 102 -1.53 -12.86 -3.90
CA SER A 102 -2.24 -13.87 -4.67
C SER A 102 -2.34 -13.50 -6.14
N SER A 103 -2.12 -14.50 -7.00
CA SER A 103 -2.32 -14.39 -8.44
C SER A 103 -3.81 -14.46 -8.85
N LYS A 104 -4.72 -14.63 -7.87
CA LYS A 104 -6.15 -14.71 -8.11
C LYS A 104 -6.70 -13.31 -8.38
N GLU A 105 -7.25 -13.10 -9.56
CA GLU A 105 -8.00 -11.89 -9.86
C GLU A 105 -9.35 -11.93 -9.14
N ILE A 106 -9.71 -10.83 -8.50
CA ILE A 106 -11.04 -10.62 -7.91
C ILE A 106 -11.56 -9.26 -8.38
N GLU A 107 -12.88 -9.13 -8.53
CA GLU A 107 -13.45 -7.82 -8.87
C GLU A 107 -13.17 -6.84 -7.73
N SER A 108 -12.58 -5.69 -8.06
CA SER A 108 -12.51 -4.58 -7.11
C SER A 108 -13.95 -4.18 -6.74
N PRO A 109 -14.24 -3.91 -5.46
CA PRO A 109 -15.56 -3.46 -5.07
C PRO A 109 -15.88 -2.19 -5.86
N LYS A 110 -16.90 -2.26 -6.72
CA LYS A 110 -17.34 -1.10 -7.52
C LYS A 110 -17.65 0.03 -6.56
N SER A 111 -16.91 1.13 -6.63
CA SER A 111 -17.35 2.38 -6.01
C SER A 111 -18.60 2.86 -6.75
N THR A 112 -19.77 2.45 -6.25
CA THR A 112 -21.04 2.99 -6.72
C THR A 112 -21.16 4.43 -6.24
N GLY A 113 -20.66 5.36 -7.03
CA GLY A 113 -20.69 6.79 -6.76
C GLY A 113 -20.50 7.61 -8.03
N ILE A 114 -21.39 7.45 -9.01
CA ILE A 114 -21.50 8.43 -10.11
C ILE A 114 -22.02 9.72 -9.49
N VAL A 115 -21.15 10.72 -9.29
CA VAL A 115 -21.60 12.10 -9.14
C VAL A 115 -21.79 12.64 -10.56
N SER A 116 -23.05 12.70 -11.00
CA SER A 116 -23.42 13.40 -12.23
C SER A 116 -23.10 14.89 -12.07
N GLY A 117 -21.92 15.30 -12.51
CA GLY A 117 -21.57 16.70 -12.67
C GLY A 117 -22.34 17.25 -13.87
N GLN A 118 -23.46 17.92 -13.61
CA GLN A 118 -24.14 18.73 -14.61
C GLN A 118 -23.27 19.97 -14.85
N LEU A 119 -22.54 19.98 -15.98
CA LEU A 119 -21.83 21.17 -16.44
C LEU A 119 -22.87 22.06 -17.14
N ASP A 120 -23.37 23.06 -16.41
CA ASP A 120 -24.12 24.16 -17.00
C ASP A 120 -23.12 25.10 -17.69
N PHE A 121 -23.23 25.22 -19.02
CA PHE A 121 -22.53 26.21 -19.85
C PHE A 121 -23.36 27.48 -19.97
#